data_AF-A0A5S9M3M7-F1
#
_entry.id   AF-A0A5S9M3M7-F1
#
_cell.length_a   1.000
_cell.length_b   1.000
_cell.length_c   1.000
_cell.angle_alpha   90.00
_cell.angle_beta   90.00
_cell.angle_gamma   90.00
#
_symmetry.space_group_name_H-M   'P 1'
#
loop_
_entity.id
_entity.type
_entity.pdbx_description
1 polymer ?
#
loop_
_entity_poly.entity_id
_entity_poly.type
_entity_poly.pdbx_seq_one_letter_code
_entity_poly.pdbx_strand_id
1 'polypeptide(L)' 'MIGFDPETMKKVLNIQSDLVPVLMITLEKKKVESRQARGYRKPVSEFVTYL' A
#
# COMPACT_ATOMS: atom_id res chain seq x y z
N MET A 1 0.11 2.54 -2.03
CA MET A 1 -1.16 2.93 -2.69
C MET A 1 -1.52 1.83 -3.68
N ILE A 2 -2.79 1.41 -3.69
CA ILE A 2 -3.32 0.42 -4.67
C ILE A 2 -4.14 1.09 -5.78
N GLY A 3 -4.48 2.38 -5.63
CA GLY A 3 -5.24 3.15 -6.62
C GLY A 3 -4.35 3.77 -7.70
N PHE A 4 -3.57 2.97 -8.41
CA PHE A 4 -2.79 3.41 -9.57
C PHE A 4 -3.09 2.50 -10.77
N ASP A 5 -2.85 2.97 -12.00
CA ASP A 5 -2.98 2.14 -13.20
C ASP A 5 -1.69 1.37 -13.48
N PRO A 6 -1.69 0.01 -13.37
CA PRO A 6 -0.50 -0.80 -13.60
C PRO A 6 0.05 -0.69 -15.02
N GLU A 7 -0.79 -0.52 -16.04
CA GLU A 7 -0.36 -0.46 -17.44
C GLU A 7 0.35 0.86 -17.74
N THR A 8 -0.17 1.97 -17.23
CA THR A 8 0.52 3.26 -17.27
C THR A 8 1.86 3.18 -16.53
N MET A 9 1.92 2.55 -15.36
CA MET A 9 3.17 2.39 -14.62
C MET A 9 4.21 1.56 -15.36
N LYS A 10 3.80 0.48 -16.04
CA LYS A 10 4.72 -0.33 -16.87
C LYS A 10 5.38 0.49 -17.97
N LYS A 11 4.60 1.35 -18.65
CA LYS A 11 5.11 2.23 -19.70
C LYS A 11 6.08 3.28 -19.14
N VAL A 12 5.70 3.94 -18.05
CA VAL A 12 6.48 5.03 -17.44
C VAL A 12 7.83 4.52 -16.90
N LEU A 13 7.82 3.34 -16.28
CA LEU A 13 9.01 2.76 -15.64
C LEU A 13 9.75 1.75 -16.53
N ASN A 14 9.33 1.58 -17.79
CA ASN A 14 9.89 0.62 -18.75
C ASN A 14 10.02 -0.79 -18.18
N ILE A 15 8.93 -1.29 -17.58
CA ILE A 15 8.87 -2.60 -16.92
C ILE A 15 8.68 -3.70 -17.97
N GLN A 16 9.35 -4.83 -17.77
CA GLN A 16 9.20 -6.01 -18.62
C GLN A 16 7.76 -6.56 -18.58
N SER A 17 7.31 -7.19 -19.66
CA SER A 17 5.91 -7.63 -19.82
C SER A 17 5.47 -8.73 -18.85
N ASP A 18 6.42 -9.47 -18.27
CA ASP A 18 6.22 -10.54 -17.29
C ASP A 18 6.13 -10.03 -15.84
N LEU A 19 6.42 -8.75 -15.61
CA LEU A 19 6.35 -8.13 -14.29
C LEU A 19 5.07 -7.30 -14.13
N VAL A 20 4.36 -7.54 -13.03
CA VAL A 20 3.13 -6.80 -12.70
C VAL A 20 3.35 -5.97 -11.43
N PRO A 21 3.22 -4.64 -11.50
CA PRO A 21 3.28 -3.79 -10.31
C PRO A 21 2.12 -4.10 -9.37
N VAL A 22 2.41 -4.53 -8.14
CA VAL A 22 1.40 -4.90 -7.13
C VAL A 22 1.21 -3.85 -6.04
N LEU A 23 2.20 -2.98 -5.84
CA LEU A 23 2.18 -2.00 -4.77
C LEU A 23 3.07 -0.80 -5.12
N MET A 24 2.54 0.40 -4.91
CA MET A 24 3.32 1.64 -4.94
C MET A 24 3.62 2.11 -3.51
N ILE A 25 4.89 2.34 -3.20
CA ILE A 25 5.33 2.88 -1.89
C ILE A 25 5.93 4.26 -2.14
N THR A 26 5.30 5.29 -1.59
CA THR A 26 5.85 6.65 -1.59
C THR A 26 6.68 6.86 -0.33
N LEU A 27 7.88 7.42 -0.49
CA LEU A 27 8.80 7.71 0.61
C LEU A 27 9.01 9.21 0.70
N GLU A 28 8.75 9.76 1.89
CA GLU A 28 8.93 11.19 2.18
C GLU A 28 9.14 11.39 3.69
N LYS A 29 9.77 12.51 4.07
CA LYS A 29 9.82 12.94 5.47
C LYS A 29 8.49 13.56 5.89
N LYS A 30 7.69 12.81 6.63
CA LYS A 30 6.40 13.30 7.14
C LYS A 30 6.58 14.29 8.31
N LYS A 31 5.81 15.38 8.31
CA LYS A 31 5.70 16.30 9.46
C LYS A 31 5.04 15.58 10.65
N VAL A 32 5.68 15.54 11.81
CA VAL A 32 5.20 14.79 12.98
C VAL A 32 3.83 15.30 13.46
N GLU A 33 3.62 16.63 13.39
CA GLU A 33 2.36 17.30 13.75
C GLU A 33 1.19 16.93 12.84
N SER A 34 1.43 16.49 11.60
CA SER A 34 0.37 16.07 10.66
C SER A 34 0.03 14.58 10.79
N ARG A 35 0.49 13.92 11.86
CA ARG A 35 0.18 12.52 12.11
C ARG A 35 -1.24 12.39 12.64
N GLN A 36 -2.15 11.94 11.78
CA GLN A 36 -3.49 11.54 12.19
C GLN A 36 -3.43 10.37 13.17
N ALA A 37 -4.45 10.26 14.03
CA ALA A 37 -4.65 9.12 14.89
C ALA A 37 -4.68 7.82 14.07
N ARG A 38 -4.20 6.73 14.66
CA ARG A 38 -4.24 5.42 14.01
C ARG A 38 -5.71 5.06 13.77
N GLY A 39 -6.05 4.70 12.53
CA GLY A 39 -7.37 4.14 12.23
C GLY A 39 -7.64 2.89 13.06
N TYR A 40 -8.91 2.65 13.38
CA TYR A 40 -9.34 1.49 14.17
C TYR A 40 -8.80 0.18 13.59
N ARG A 41 -8.40 -0.72 14.49
CA ARG A 41 -7.96 -2.08 14.16
C ARG A 41 -8.89 -3.04 14.88
N LYS A 42 -9.38 -4.05 14.15
CA LYS A 42 -10.17 -5.14 14.73
C LYS A 42 -9.41 -5.77 15.90
N PRO A 43 -10.06 -6.09 17.03
CA PRO A 43 -9.55 -6.95 18.09
C PRO A 43 -9.13 -8.33 17.54
N VAL A 44 -8.15 -8.95 18.18
CA VAL A 44 -7.61 -10.26 17.77
C VAL A 44 -8.70 -11.33 17.66
N SER A 45 -9.64 -11.32 18.60
CA SER A 45 -10.80 -12.24 18.63
C SER A 45 -11.72 -12.13 17.42
N GLU A 46 -11.64 -11.05 16.63
CA GLU A 46 -12.48 -10.87 15.43
C GLU A 46 -11.84 -11.42 14.15
N PHE A 47 -10.55 -11.79 14.16
CA PHE A 47 -9.86 -12.26 12.96
C PHE A 47 -8.90 -13.44 13.19
N VAL A 48 -8.82 -13.98 14.41
CA VAL A 48 -8.06 -15.19 14.75
C VAL A 48 -8.99 -16.21 15.41
N THR A 49 -8.98 -17.44 14.91
CA THR A 49 -9.66 -18.59 15.52
C THR A 49 -8.61 -19.60 15.95
N TYR A 50 -8.60 -19.97 17.23
CA TYR A 50 -7.78 -21.06 17.74
C TYR A 50 -8.55 -22.38 17.52
N LEU A 51 -7.85 -23.38 16.97
CA LEU A 51 -8.36 -24.73 16.72
C LEU A 51 -7.95 -25.68 17.85
#